data_AF-A0A0B1TH02-F1
#
_entry.id   AF-A0A0B1TH02-F1
#
_cell.length_a   1.000
_cell.length_b   1.000
_cell.length_c   1.000
_cell.angle_alpha   90.00
_cell.angle_beta   90.00
_cell.angle_gamma   90.00
#
_symmetry.space_group_name_H-M   'P 1'
#
loop_
_entity.id
_entity.type
_entity.pdbx_description
1 polymer ?
#
loop_
_entity_poly.entity_id
_entity_poly.type
_entity_poly.pdbx_seq_one_letter_code
_entity_poly.pdbx_strand_id
1 'polypeptide(L)'
;MAKRSLFTYAANYADTPLFSMPDHNYAQNSSQSCSEGLSPSTNFVLEGALQEILEKMTRFQEEVRTSSREFREEICSRLRSLEDRLHNVQYQVDNITVELSPKGPVFLYTFVPYEKVQAIYIENQTNPSRFAAALEPIVYLDEPWEMQIPINQRVNSRARVEFIKNCIFRHFNVLPQLQETVWKSIRNDLDRKARRTRTSARSTPTSAFRTSPKNLLDILSGDSDS
;
A
#
# COMPACT_ATOMS: atom_id res chain seq x y z
N MET A 1 -28.72 4.40 -3.33
CA MET A 1 -28.10 3.11 -3.70
C MET A 1 -27.19 2.67 -2.57
N ALA A 2 -27.60 1.64 -1.85
CA ALA A 2 -26.94 1.12 -0.66
C ALA A 2 -25.68 0.32 -1.02
N LYS A 3 -24.57 0.55 -0.31
CA LYS A 3 -23.46 -0.40 -0.23
C LYS A 3 -23.19 -0.73 1.23
N ARG A 4 -23.32 -2.02 1.49
CA ARG A 4 -23.38 -2.71 2.78
C ARG A 4 -22.06 -2.60 3.52
N SER A 5 -22.16 -2.24 4.80
CA SER A 5 -21.17 -2.48 5.84
C SER A 5 -21.01 -3.99 6.02
N LEU A 6 -19.78 -4.49 5.92
CA LEU A 6 -19.40 -5.86 6.27
C LEU A 6 -18.32 -5.79 7.35
N PHE A 7 -18.74 -5.59 8.59
CA PHE A 7 -17.94 -5.92 9.76
C PHE A 7 -18.89 -6.18 10.93
N THR A 8 -19.22 -7.45 11.15
CA THR A 8 -19.70 -7.93 12.45
C THR A 8 -19.52 -9.46 12.48
N TYR A 9 -18.35 -9.90 12.94
CA TYR A 9 -18.18 -11.25 13.47
C TYR A 9 -17.88 -11.08 14.95
N ALA A 10 -18.95 -10.89 15.72
CA ALA A 10 -18.89 -10.85 17.16
C ALA A 10 -18.78 -12.29 17.68
N ALA A 11 -17.82 -12.49 18.56
CA ALA A 11 -17.59 -13.71 19.31
C ALA A 11 -18.84 -14.09 20.12
N ASN A 12 -19.30 -15.33 19.95
CA ASN A 12 -20.22 -16.01 20.87
C ASN A 12 -19.61 -17.36 21.21
N TYR A 13 -18.73 -17.36 22.22
CA TYR A 13 -18.38 -18.55 22.99
C TYR A 13 -18.45 -18.18 24.47
N ALA A 14 -19.66 -17.84 24.91
CA ALA A 14 -20.06 -17.94 26.30
C ALA A 14 -21.09 -19.06 26.38
N ASP A 15 -21.00 -19.85 27.44
CA ASP A 15 -21.94 -20.90 27.84
C ASP A 15 -21.92 -22.22 27.05
N THR A 16 -20.80 -22.95 27.16
CA THR A 16 -20.91 -24.42 27.24
C THR A 16 -21.28 -24.80 28.67
N PRO A 17 -22.46 -25.39 28.92
CA PRO A 17 -22.85 -25.85 30.24
C PRO A 17 -21.90 -26.95 30.74
N LEU A 18 -21.55 -26.88 32.02
CA LEU A 18 -20.87 -27.94 32.76
C LEU A 18 -21.53 -29.28 32.43
N PHE A 19 -20.72 -30.22 31.97
CA PHE A 19 -21.08 -31.63 31.82
C PHE A 19 -21.49 -32.17 33.20
N SER A 20 -22.80 -32.25 33.44
CA SER A 20 -23.38 -32.82 34.64
C SER A 20 -23.12 -34.33 34.60
N MET A 21 -22.24 -34.80 35.49
CA MET A 21 -22.02 -36.23 35.71
C MET A 21 -23.30 -36.86 36.27
N PRO A 22 -23.81 -37.96 35.70
CA PRO A 22 -24.93 -38.66 36.29
C PRO A 22 -24.50 -39.33 37.60
N ASP A 23 -25.21 -39.02 38.68
CA ASP A 23 -25.17 -39.75 39.94
C ASP A 23 -25.61 -41.20 39.72
N HIS A 24 -24.66 -42.07 39.38
CA HIS A 24 -24.88 -43.50 39.41
C HIS A 24 -24.84 -43.98 40.86
N ASN A 25 -26.03 -43.96 41.47
CA ASN A 25 -26.41 -44.73 42.64
C ASN A 25 -26.22 -46.23 42.32
N TYR A 26 -25.02 -46.76 42.56
CA TYR A 26 -24.81 -48.20 42.52
C TYR A 26 -25.37 -48.82 43.79
N ALA A 27 -26.39 -49.64 43.60
CA ALA A 27 -27.06 -50.43 44.59
C ALA A 27 -26.06 -51.18 45.48
N GLN A 28 -26.29 -51.11 46.80
CA GLN A 28 -25.74 -52.03 47.77
C GLN A 28 -26.19 -53.45 47.45
N ASN A 29 -25.33 -54.23 46.80
CA ASN A 29 -25.47 -55.67 46.78
C ASN A 29 -24.81 -56.23 48.04
N SER A 30 -25.66 -56.73 48.94
CA SER A 30 -25.28 -57.55 50.08
C SER A 30 -24.67 -58.86 49.58
N SER A 31 -23.34 -58.89 49.48
CA SER A 31 -22.59 -60.11 49.26
C SER A 31 -22.27 -60.77 50.59
N GLN A 32 -22.92 -61.91 50.75
CA GLN A 32 -22.86 -62.90 51.80
C GLN A 32 -21.42 -63.32 52.12
N SER A 33 -21.12 -63.34 53.41
CA SER A 33 -19.85 -63.75 54.02
C SER A 33 -19.57 -65.24 53.82
N CYS A 34 -18.53 -65.55 53.05
CA CYS A 34 -17.79 -66.81 53.14
C CYS A 34 -16.39 -66.49 53.67
N SER A 35 -16.24 -66.48 54.99
CA SER A 35 -14.95 -66.39 55.66
C SER A 35 -14.29 -67.77 55.67
N GLU A 36 -13.61 -68.11 54.58
CA GLU A 36 -12.54 -69.12 54.62
C GLU A 36 -11.29 -68.46 55.18
N GLY A 37 -10.81 -68.99 56.31
CA GLY A 37 -9.67 -68.46 57.06
C GLY A 37 -8.38 -68.49 56.25
N LEU A 38 -8.03 -67.36 55.64
CA LEU A 38 -6.68 -67.08 55.19
C LEU A 38 -5.81 -66.71 56.41
N SER A 39 -4.60 -67.27 56.44
CA SER A 39 -3.70 -67.12 57.58
C SER A 39 -3.32 -65.64 57.82
N PRO A 40 -3.13 -65.20 59.08
CA PRO A 40 -2.87 -63.80 59.43
C PRO A 40 -1.68 -63.15 58.69
N SER A 41 -0.76 -63.97 58.18
CA SER A 41 0.44 -63.52 57.47
C SER A 41 0.16 -63.02 56.03
N THR A 42 -0.97 -63.37 55.43
CA THR A 42 -1.31 -62.98 54.04
C THR A 42 -2.04 -61.63 53.97
N ASN A 43 -2.84 -61.30 54.99
CA ASN A 43 -3.53 -60.01 55.08
C ASN A 43 -2.56 -58.82 55.20
N PHE A 44 -1.47 -58.98 55.96
CA PHE A 44 -0.48 -57.92 56.15
C PHE A 44 0.27 -57.56 54.86
N VAL A 45 0.49 -58.55 53.97
CA VAL A 45 1.16 -58.36 52.68
C VAL A 45 0.23 -57.67 51.67
N LEU A 46 -1.05 -58.03 51.68
CA LEU A 46 -2.07 -57.43 50.82
C LEU A 46 -2.34 -55.95 51.18
N GLU A 47 -2.39 -55.64 52.46
CA GLU A 47 -2.63 -54.28 52.95
C GLU A 47 -1.46 -53.34 52.59
N GLY A 48 -0.22 -53.84 52.70
CA GLY A 48 0.97 -53.11 52.23
C GLY A 48 0.97 -52.87 50.72
N ALA A 49 0.58 -53.87 49.91
CA ALA A 49 0.49 -53.74 48.46
C ALA A 49 -0.60 -52.74 48.03
N LEU A 50 -1.76 -52.75 48.70
CA LEU A 50 -2.84 -51.78 48.44
C LEU A 50 -2.41 -50.35 48.79
N GLN A 51 -1.70 -50.17 49.90
CA GLN A 51 -1.17 -48.86 50.30
C GLN A 51 -0.17 -48.34 49.26
N GLU A 52 0.72 -49.18 48.76
CA GLU A 52 1.67 -48.82 47.70
C GLU A 52 0.95 -48.42 46.40
N ILE A 53 -0.11 -49.13 46.02
CA ILE A 53 -0.91 -48.81 44.83
C ILE A 53 -1.61 -47.45 45.00
N LEU A 54 -2.22 -47.18 46.15
CA LEU A 54 -2.87 -45.91 46.45
C LEU A 54 -1.88 -44.75 46.40
N GLU A 55 -0.66 -44.95 46.91
CA GLU A 55 0.39 -43.95 46.89
C GLU A 55 0.90 -43.68 45.47
N LYS A 56 1.05 -44.72 44.65
CA LYS A 56 1.39 -44.56 43.22
C LYS A 56 0.28 -43.84 42.45
N MET A 57 -0.99 -44.17 42.74
CA MET A 57 -2.14 -43.55 42.06
C MET A 57 -2.28 -42.07 42.41
N THR A 58 -2.05 -41.70 43.67
CA THR A 58 -2.05 -40.29 44.11
C THR A 58 -0.88 -39.52 43.50
N ARG A 59 0.34 -40.08 43.48
CA ARG A 59 1.49 -39.44 42.78
C ARG A 59 1.21 -39.25 41.30
N PHE A 60 0.70 -40.26 40.62
CA PHE A 60 0.36 -40.17 39.20
C PHE A 60 -0.71 -39.11 38.94
N GLN A 61 -1.75 -39.05 39.77
CA GLN A 61 -2.77 -37.99 39.65
C GLN A 61 -2.17 -36.59 39.79
N GLU A 62 -1.24 -36.41 40.73
CA GLU A 62 -0.62 -35.11 40.94
C GLU A 62 0.31 -34.72 39.78
N GLU A 63 1.06 -35.68 39.24
CA GLU A 63 1.91 -35.48 38.05
C GLU A 63 1.09 -35.13 36.80
N VAL A 64 -0.07 -35.78 36.61
CA VAL A 64 -1.00 -35.43 35.52
C VAL A 64 -1.58 -34.03 35.73
N ARG A 65 -1.89 -33.64 36.98
CA ARG A 65 -2.40 -32.30 37.30
C ARG A 65 -1.35 -31.22 37.05
N THR A 66 -0.12 -31.42 37.49
CA THR A 66 0.97 -30.45 37.29
C THR A 66 1.31 -30.32 35.80
N SER A 67 1.47 -31.43 35.09
CA SER A 67 1.74 -31.43 33.64
C SER A 67 0.61 -30.74 32.86
N SER A 68 -0.65 -31.00 33.20
CA SER A 68 -1.79 -30.35 32.56
C SER A 68 -1.82 -28.84 32.83
N ARG A 69 -1.43 -28.42 34.04
CA ARG A 69 -1.34 -27.01 34.41
C ARG A 69 -0.22 -26.29 33.64
N GLU A 70 0.98 -26.87 33.60
CA GLU A 70 2.12 -26.32 32.87
C GLU A 70 1.81 -26.14 31.38
N PHE A 71 1.17 -27.15 30.76
CA PHE A 71 0.75 -27.08 29.36
C PHE A 71 -0.26 -25.95 29.12
N ARG A 72 -1.22 -25.75 30.03
CA ARG A 72 -2.18 -24.62 29.95
C ARG A 72 -1.50 -23.27 30.10
N GLU A 73 -0.51 -23.15 30.99
CA GLU A 73 0.25 -21.93 31.20
C GLU A 73 1.11 -21.57 29.97
N GLU A 74 1.71 -22.58 29.30
CA GLU A 74 2.43 -22.36 28.04
C GLU A 74 1.49 -21.89 26.92
N ILE A 75 0.33 -22.54 26.74
CA ILE A 75 -0.66 -22.12 25.74
C ILE A 75 -1.11 -20.68 25.99
N CYS A 76 -1.46 -20.34 27.24
CA CYS A 76 -1.88 -18.99 27.60
C CYS A 76 -0.80 -17.95 27.32
N SER A 77 0.47 -18.27 27.58
CA SER A 77 1.59 -17.36 27.30
C SER A 77 1.78 -17.15 25.79
N ARG A 78 1.67 -18.22 24.99
CA ARG A 78 1.76 -18.13 23.53
C ARG A 78 0.61 -17.33 22.94
N LEU A 79 -0.62 -17.50 23.44
CA LEU A 79 -1.79 -16.74 22.99
C LEU A 79 -1.61 -15.24 23.26
N ARG A 80 -1.20 -14.85 24.47
CA ARG A 80 -0.90 -13.44 24.78
C ARG A 80 0.18 -12.85 23.89
N SER A 81 1.27 -13.61 23.66
CA SER A 81 2.33 -13.16 22.76
C SER A 81 1.85 -12.95 21.31
N LEU A 82 0.92 -13.78 20.84
CA LEU A 82 0.31 -13.60 19.52
C LEU A 82 -0.60 -12.37 19.49
N GLU A 83 -1.41 -12.15 20.52
CA GLU A 83 -2.27 -10.96 20.64
C GLU A 83 -1.44 -9.66 20.62
N ASP A 84 -0.34 -9.61 21.38
CA ASP A 84 0.56 -8.44 21.42
C ASP A 84 1.19 -8.18 20.04
N ARG A 85 1.61 -9.23 19.33
CA ARG A 85 2.16 -9.13 17.98
C ARG A 85 1.11 -8.62 17.00
N LEU A 86 -0.13 -9.10 17.11
CA LEU A 86 -1.25 -8.67 16.27
C LEU A 86 -1.57 -7.19 16.51
N HIS A 87 -1.57 -6.76 17.77
CA HIS A 87 -1.78 -5.37 18.15
C HIS A 87 -0.68 -4.45 17.61
N ASN A 88 0.58 -4.88 17.67
CA ASN A 88 1.70 -4.14 17.10
C ASN A 88 1.60 -4.02 15.57
N VAL A 89 1.25 -5.11 14.88
CA VAL A 89 1.03 -5.07 13.43
C VAL A 89 -0.14 -4.15 13.08
N GLN A 90 -1.24 -4.21 13.82
CA GLN A 90 -2.38 -3.33 13.61
C GLN A 90 -1.99 -1.86 13.77
N TYR A 91 -1.24 -1.52 14.81
CA TYR A 91 -0.71 -0.17 15.01
C TYR A 91 0.19 0.30 13.86
N GLN A 92 1.05 -0.59 13.34
CA GLN A 92 1.87 -0.27 12.16
C GLN A 92 1.02 -0.04 10.92
N VAL A 93 0.00 -0.86 10.68
CA VAL A 93 -0.94 -0.70 9.57
C VAL A 93 -1.71 0.61 9.69
N ASP A 94 -2.16 0.98 10.88
CA ASP A 94 -2.89 2.23 11.11
C ASP A 94 -1.99 3.46 10.88
N ASN A 95 -0.74 3.43 11.35
CA ASN A 95 0.24 4.49 11.07
C ASN A 95 0.53 4.64 9.58
N ILE A 96 0.76 3.52 8.88
CA ILE A 96 0.98 3.52 7.43
C ILE A 96 -0.28 4.03 6.71
N THR A 97 -1.47 3.65 7.16
CA THR A 97 -2.74 4.08 6.57
C THR A 97 -2.96 5.58 6.76
N VAL A 98 -2.59 6.15 7.91
CA VAL A 98 -2.65 7.58 8.17
C VAL A 98 -1.63 8.36 7.32
N GLU A 99 -0.44 7.80 7.10
CA GLU A 99 0.58 8.39 6.21
C GLU A 99 0.20 8.30 4.73
N LEU A 100 -0.42 7.20 4.31
CA LEU A 100 -0.84 6.95 2.93
C LEU A 100 -2.21 7.54 2.60
N SER A 101 -3.00 7.96 3.59
CA SER A 101 -4.28 8.61 3.37
C SER A 101 -4.04 9.92 2.61
N PRO A 102 -4.49 10.05 1.35
CA PRO A 102 -4.30 11.27 0.59
C PRO A 102 -5.09 12.37 1.29
N LYS A 103 -4.41 13.27 2.01
CA LYS A 103 -5.00 14.45 2.66
C LYS A 103 -5.40 15.52 1.62
N GLY A 104 -6.09 15.13 0.57
CA GLY A 104 -6.47 16.00 -0.53
C GLY A 104 -7.53 15.40 -1.46
N PRO A 105 -8.14 16.23 -2.32
CA PRO A 105 -9.10 15.77 -3.31
C PRO A 105 -8.50 14.67 -4.19
N VAL A 106 -9.29 13.63 -4.47
CA VAL A 106 -8.89 12.50 -5.31
C VAL A 106 -8.51 13.02 -6.69
N PHE A 107 -7.21 13.02 -7.01
CA PHE A 107 -6.73 13.38 -8.34
C PHE A 107 -7.05 12.26 -9.31
N LEU A 108 -7.97 12.54 -10.24
CA LEU A 108 -8.40 11.63 -11.30
C LEU A 108 -7.58 11.84 -12.57
N TYR A 109 -7.14 10.74 -13.17
CA TYR A 109 -6.35 10.72 -14.40
C TYR A 109 -7.22 10.90 -15.65
N THR A 110 -7.92 12.02 -15.77
CA THR A 110 -9.00 12.23 -16.75
C THR A 110 -8.54 12.45 -18.20
N PHE A 111 -7.36 13.04 -18.40
CA PHE A 111 -6.85 13.34 -19.75
C PHE A 111 -5.87 12.30 -20.27
N VAL A 112 -5.06 11.72 -19.37
CA VAL A 112 -4.05 10.73 -19.71
C VAL A 112 -4.08 9.64 -18.63
N PRO A 113 -4.18 8.35 -18.99
CA PRO A 113 -4.15 7.24 -18.05
C PRO A 113 -2.90 7.26 -17.17
N TYR A 114 -3.03 6.77 -15.94
CA TYR A 114 -1.95 6.76 -14.95
C TYR A 114 -0.68 6.09 -15.48
N GLU A 115 -0.83 4.96 -16.17
CA GLU A 115 0.28 4.14 -16.67
C GLU A 115 1.14 4.93 -17.65
N LYS A 116 0.51 5.74 -18.52
CA LYS A 116 1.21 6.61 -19.46
C LYS A 116 1.91 7.76 -18.75
N VAL A 117 1.25 8.40 -17.78
CA VAL A 117 1.89 9.46 -16.98
C VAL A 117 3.09 8.92 -16.23
N GLN A 118 2.98 7.72 -15.67
CA GLN A 118 4.04 7.05 -14.93
C GLN A 118 5.22 6.68 -15.86
N ALA A 119 4.97 6.22 -17.08
CA ALA A 119 6.03 5.95 -18.06
C ALA A 119 6.85 7.22 -18.36
N ILE A 120 6.18 8.33 -18.63
CA ILE A 120 6.84 9.63 -18.89
C ILE A 120 7.61 10.10 -17.65
N TYR A 121 7.05 9.88 -16.46
CA TYR A 121 7.70 10.20 -15.20
C TYR A 121 9.02 9.44 -15.07
N ILE A 122 9.01 8.12 -15.31
CA ILE A 122 10.21 7.28 -15.22
C ILE A 122 11.34 7.79 -16.12
N GLU A 123 11.01 8.26 -17.31
CA GLU A 123 12.01 8.82 -18.25
C GLU A 123 12.52 10.21 -17.84
N ASN A 124 11.75 10.96 -17.04
CA ASN A 124 11.99 12.39 -16.75
C ASN A 124 12.08 12.71 -15.23
N GLN A 125 12.38 11.72 -14.38
CA GLN A 125 12.35 11.85 -12.91
C GLN A 125 13.26 12.95 -12.36
N THR A 126 14.29 13.34 -13.08
CA THR A 126 15.29 14.32 -12.63
C THR A 126 14.83 15.77 -12.76
N ASN A 127 13.88 16.06 -13.65
CA ASN A 127 13.54 17.44 -13.97
C ASN A 127 12.03 17.62 -14.22
N PRO A 128 11.32 18.33 -13.32
CA PRO A 128 9.89 18.63 -13.46
C PRO A 128 9.53 19.34 -14.76
N SER A 129 10.38 20.27 -15.25
CA SER A 129 10.14 20.98 -16.50
C SER A 129 10.24 20.05 -17.71
N ARG A 130 11.17 19.08 -17.71
CA ARG A 130 11.25 18.07 -18.78
C ARG A 130 10.04 17.15 -18.77
N PHE A 131 9.65 16.69 -17.59
CA PHE A 131 8.43 15.89 -17.42
C PHE A 131 7.20 16.64 -17.93
N ALA A 132 7.01 17.89 -17.55
CA ALA A 132 5.89 18.71 -18.02
C ALA A 132 5.91 18.90 -19.54
N ALA A 133 7.09 19.14 -20.12
CA ALA A 133 7.26 19.32 -21.56
C ALA A 133 7.00 18.05 -22.38
N ALA A 134 7.22 16.86 -21.79
CA ALA A 134 6.93 15.56 -22.38
C ALA A 134 5.46 15.14 -22.20
N LEU A 135 4.84 15.51 -21.07
CA LEU A 135 3.43 15.25 -20.80
C LEU A 135 2.49 16.13 -21.63
N GLU A 136 2.84 17.41 -21.84
CA GLU A 136 2.01 18.39 -22.54
C GLU A 136 1.52 17.90 -23.93
N PRO A 137 2.37 17.40 -24.84
CA PRO A 137 1.92 16.88 -26.14
C PRO A 137 0.86 15.78 -26.07
N ILE A 138 0.90 14.95 -25.02
CA ILE A 138 -0.05 13.83 -24.85
C ILE A 138 -1.39 14.34 -24.32
N VAL A 139 -1.36 15.32 -23.42
CA VAL A 139 -2.57 15.97 -22.88
C VAL A 139 -3.31 16.76 -23.96
N TYR A 140 -2.59 17.32 -24.92
CA TYR A 140 -3.12 18.13 -26.02
C TYR A 140 -3.15 17.39 -27.36
N LEU A 141 -3.17 16.06 -27.36
CA LEU A 141 -3.14 15.26 -28.58
C LEU A 141 -4.27 15.64 -29.56
N ASP A 142 -5.46 15.93 -29.03
CA ASP A 142 -6.64 16.32 -29.81
C ASP A 142 -6.62 17.79 -30.27
N GLU A 143 -5.89 18.65 -29.55
CA GLU A 143 -5.88 20.11 -29.76
C GLU A 143 -4.44 20.69 -29.71
N PRO A 144 -3.54 20.28 -30.62
CA PRO A 144 -2.13 20.65 -30.57
C PRO A 144 -1.87 22.15 -30.79
N TRP A 145 -2.81 22.88 -31.40
CA TRP A 145 -2.68 24.33 -31.60
C TRP A 145 -2.72 25.12 -30.29
N GLU A 146 -3.40 24.62 -29.26
CA GLU A 146 -3.44 25.24 -27.93
C GLU A 146 -2.04 25.34 -27.30
N MET A 147 -1.13 24.42 -27.66
CA MET A 147 0.25 24.45 -27.18
C MET A 147 1.06 25.64 -27.72
N GLN A 148 0.61 26.28 -28.81
CA GLN A 148 1.24 27.48 -29.36
C GLN A 148 0.87 28.74 -28.58
N ILE A 149 -0.17 28.65 -27.76
CA ILE A 149 -0.65 29.73 -26.89
C ILE A 149 0.12 29.64 -25.56
N PRO A 150 0.66 30.75 -25.03
CA PRO A 150 1.21 30.79 -23.68
C PRO A 150 0.19 30.30 -22.64
N ILE A 151 0.62 29.56 -21.62
CA ILE A 151 -0.21 28.93 -20.60
C ILE A 151 -1.12 29.95 -19.89
N ASN A 152 -0.62 31.16 -19.62
CA ASN A 152 -1.41 32.23 -19.00
C ASN A 152 -2.56 32.73 -19.89
N GLN A 153 -2.54 32.45 -21.19
CA GLN A 153 -3.54 32.85 -22.18
C GLN A 153 -4.45 31.68 -22.59
N ARG A 154 -4.20 30.47 -22.08
CA ARG A 154 -5.00 29.25 -22.36
C ARG A 154 -6.29 29.21 -21.54
N VAL A 155 -7.23 30.12 -21.84
CA VAL A 155 -8.50 30.23 -21.12
C VAL A 155 -9.38 28.99 -21.35
N ASN A 156 -9.39 28.46 -22.58
CA ASN A 156 -10.23 27.33 -22.99
C ASN A 156 -9.73 25.98 -22.47
N SER A 157 -8.44 25.86 -22.18
CA SER A 157 -7.79 24.60 -21.79
C SER A 157 -7.29 24.59 -20.34
N ARG A 158 -7.88 25.42 -19.46
CA ARG A 158 -7.51 25.52 -18.04
C ARG A 158 -7.51 24.18 -17.30
N ALA A 159 -8.47 23.30 -17.58
CA ALA A 159 -8.55 21.98 -16.95
C ALA A 159 -7.34 21.09 -17.31
N ARG A 160 -6.84 21.17 -18.54
CA ARG A 160 -5.63 20.46 -19.00
C ARG A 160 -4.38 21.01 -18.33
N VAL A 161 -4.31 22.34 -18.16
CA VAL A 161 -3.21 23.00 -17.44
C VAL A 161 -3.18 22.55 -15.96
N GLU A 162 -4.33 22.55 -15.28
CA GLU A 162 -4.44 22.06 -13.90
C GLU A 162 -4.12 20.56 -13.80
N PHE A 163 -4.50 19.76 -14.79
CA PHE A 163 -4.11 18.35 -14.85
C PHE A 163 -2.59 18.18 -14.87
N ILE A 164 -1.88 18.87 -15.78
CA ILE A 164 -0.41 18.82 -15.86
C ILE A 164 0.22 19.26 -14.54
N LYS A 165 -0.28 20.37 -13.96
CA LYS A 165 0.18 20.90 -12.67
C LYS A 165 0.05 19.87 -11.54
N ASN A 166 -1.11 19.21 -11.44
CA ASN A 166 -1.36 18.20 -10.43
C ASN A 166 -0.52 16.93 -10.63
N CYS A 167 -0.29 16.49 -11.88
CA CYS A 167 0.64 15.40 -12.18
C CYS A 167 2.04 15.73 -11.66
N ILE A 168 2.56 16.94 -11.92
CA ILE A 168 3.89 17.35 -11.44
C ILE A 168 3.94 17.28 -9.91
N PHE A 169 2.98 17.91 -9.22
CA PHE A 169 3.02 17.97 -7.76
C PHE A 169 2.94 16.60 -7.11
N ARG A 170 2.13 15.69 -7.67
CA ARG A 170 1.97 14.34 -7.15
C ARG A 170 3.19 13.46 -7.41
N HIS A 171 3.77 13.49 -8.61
CA HIS A 171 4.89 12.60 -8.94
C HIS A 171 6.25 13.10 -8.41
N PHE A 172 6.40 14.40 -8.18
CA PHE A 172 7.61 14.98 -7.58
C PHE A 172 7.46 15.29 -6.07
N ASN A 173 6.35 14.87 -5.44
CA ASN A 173 6.06 15.10 -4.03
C ASN A 173 6.29 16.56 -3.59
N VAL A 174 5.83 17.52 -4.39
CA VAL A 174 6.07 18.94 -4.15
C VAL A 174 5.25 19.43 -2.95
N LEU A 175 5.95 19.88 -1.91
CA LEU A 175 5.33 20.44 -0.71
C LEU A 175 4.41 21.63 -1.06
N PRO A 176 3.22 21.77 -0.45
CA PRO A 176 2.26 22.85 -0.75
C PRO A 176 2.86 24.25 -0.74
N GLN A 177 3.83 24.49 0.14
CA GLN A 177 4.54 25.76 0.30
C GLN A 177 5.38 26.13 -0.92
N LEU A 178 5.89 25.13 -1.64
CA LEU A 178 6.78 25.27 -2.80
C LEU A 178 6.03 25.14 -4.13
N GLN A 179 4.77 24.72 -4.11
CA GLN A 179 3.99 24.44 -5.31
C GLN A 179 3.92 25.63 -6.27
N GLU A 180 3.65 26.84 -5.76
CA GLU A 180 3.55 28.02 -6.65
C GLU A 180 4.92 28.38 -7.25
N THR A 181 6.00 28.29 -6.48
CA THR A 181 7.37 28.56 -6.96
C THR A 181 7.79 27.57 -8.05
N VAL A 182 7.59 26.27 -7.81
CA VAL A 182 7.88 25.20 -8.77
C VAL A 182 7.03 25.37 -10.03
N TRP A 183 5.74 25.62 -9.85
CA TRP A 183 4.82 25.82 -10.98
C TRP A 183 5.16 27.06 -11.80
N LYS A 184 5.55 28.17 -11.16
CA LYS A 184 6.00 29.37 -11.87
C LYS A 184 7.22 29.12 -12.74
N SER A 185 8.20 28.33 -12.24
CA SER A 185 9.38 27.95 -13.02
C SER A 185 8.99 27.13 -14.26
N ILE A 186 8.18 26.08 -14.07
CA ILE A 186 7.75 25.19 -15.15
C ILE A 186 6.90 25.94 -16.18
N ARG A 187 5.99 26.81 -15.71
CA ARG A 187 5.16 27.66 -16.56
C ARG A 187 6.02 28.54 -17.48
N ASN A 188 7.08 29.16 -16.95
CA ASN A 188 7.98 29.99 -17.75
C ASN A 188 8.68 29.18 -18.85
N ASP A 189 9.06 27.93 -18.56
CA ASP A 189 9.68 27.03 -19.54
C ASP A 189 8.69 26.62 -20.64
N LEU A 190 7.47 26.28 -20.27
CA LEU A 190 6.40 25.95 -21.23
C LEU A 190 5.99 27.17 -22.08
N ASP A 191 5.93 28.37 -21.50
CA ASP A 191 5.68 29.62 -22.24
C ASP A 191 6.83 29.98 -23.18
N ARG A 192 8.07 29.68 -22.79
CA ARG A 192 9.23 29.83 -23.67
C ARG A 192 9.15 28.86 -24.84
N LYS A 193 8.70 27.62 -24.61
CA LYS A 193 8.46 26.60 -25.64
C LYS A 193 7.35 27.02 -26.60
N ALA A 194 6.19 27.44 -26.09
CA ALA A 194 5.07 27.92 -26.90
C ALA A 194 5.47 29.07 -27.85
N ARG A 195 6.23 30.05 -27.33
CA ARG A 195 6.78 31.15 -28.13
C ARG A 195 7.70 30.67 -29.24
N ARG A 196 8.61 29.72 -28.96
CA ARG A 196 9.50 29.14 -29.98
C ARG A 196 8.71 28.43 -31.07
N THR A 197 7.73 27.60 -30.70
CA THR A 197 6.86 26.90 -31.66
C THR A 197 6.14 27.88 -32.59
N ARG A 198 5.59 28.97 -32.04
CA ARG A 198 4.92 30.02 -32.81
C ARG A 198 5.88 30.72 -33.78
N THR A 199 7.10 31.04 -33.34
CA THR A 199 8.10 31.67 -34.22
C THR A 199 8.49 30.70 -35.34
N SER A 200 8.78 29.43 -35.03
CA SER A 200 9.15 28.42 -36.04
C SER A 200 8.04 28.18 -37.07
N ALA A 201 6.77 28.18 -36.65
CA ALA A 201 5.63 28.07 -37.57
C ALA A 201 5.49 29.30 -38.50
N ARG A 202 5.90 30.48 -38.03
CA ARG A 202 5.92 31.72 -38.81
C ARG A 202 7.14 31.83 -39.73
N SER A 203 8.24 31.15 -39.40
CA SER A 203 9.50 31.14 -40.16
C SER A 203 9.49 30.21 -41.39
N THR A 204 8.32 29.86 -41.93
CA THR A 204 8.27 29.24 -43.27
C THR A 204 9.00 30.17 -44.25
N PRO A 205 9.96 29.66 -45.05
CA PRO A 205 10.98 30.46 -45.67
C PRO A 205 10.39 31.21 -46.87
N THR A 206 9.85 32.40 -46.63
CA THR A 206 9.68 33.35 -47.72
C THR A 206 11.03 34.02 -47.94
N SER A 207 11.65 33.63 -49.06
CA SER A 207 12.82 34.29 -49.64
C SER A 207 14.08 34.18 -48.81
N ALA A 208 14.97 33.30 -49.27
CA ALA A 208 16.41 33.49 -49.17
C ALA A 208 16.75 34.98 -49.22
N PHE A 209 17.61 35.42 -48.31
CA PHE A 209 18.38 36.63 -48.49
C PHE A 209 19.06 36.49 -49.86
N ARG A 210 18.47 37.14 -50.87
CA ARG A 210 19.12 37.37 -52.15
C ARG A 210 20.35 38.20 -51.84
N THR A 211 21.51 37.56 -51.79
CA THR A 211 22.75 38.29 -52.02
C THR A 211 22.58 38.94 -53.39
N SER A 212 22.77 40.25 -53.43
CA SER A 212 22.72 41.05 -54.66
C SER A 212 23.50 40.32 -55.76
N PRO A 213 22.93 40.05 -56.95
CA PRO A 213 23.74 39.52 -58.03
C PRO A 213 24.76 40.59 -58.37
N LYS A 214 26.05 40.28 -58.20
CA LYS A 214 27.13 41.12 -58.72
C LYS A 214 26.81 41.39 -60.19
N ASN A 215 26.83 42.66 -60.59
CA ASN A 215 26.56 43.08 -61.96
C ASN A 215 27.45 42.26 -62.91
N LEU A 216 26.81 41.47 -63.78
CA LEU A 216 27.45 40.60 -64.77
C LEU A 216 28.33 41.38 -65.76
N LEU A 217 28.16 42.72 -65.81
CA LEU A 217 28.98 43.67 -66.56
C LEU A 217 30.43 43.77 -66.06
N ASP A 218 30.70 43.61 -64.75
CA ASP A 218 32.07 43.69 -64.22
C ASP A 218 32.90 42.44 -64.55
N ILE A 219 32.26 41.32 -64.91
CA ILE A 219 32.95 40.07 -65.25
C ILE A 219 33.34 40.04 -66.74
N LEU A 220 32.64 40.78 -67.60
CA LEU A 220 32.87 40.80 -69.04
C LEU A 220 33.76 41.96 -69.51
N SER A 221 34.12 42.90 -68.64
CA SER A 221 34.94 44.07 -68.97
C SER A 221 36.41 43.96 -68.55
N GLY A 222 36.90 42.75 -68.26
CA GLY A 222 38.26 42.51 -67.77
C GLY A 222 39.17 41.75 -68.73
N ASP A 223 39.04 41.93 -70.04
CA ASP A 223 40.03 41.48 -71.03
C ASP A 223 40.04 42.47 -72.21
N SER A 224 40.86 43.51 -72.13
CA SER A 224 41.47 44.21 -73.27
C SER A 224 42.42 45.29 -72.75
N ASP A 225 43.71 45.08 -73.00
CA ASP A 225 44.80 46.05 -73.22
C ASP A 225 46.09 45.45 -72.61
N SER A 226 46.87 44.74 -73.45
CA SER A 226 47.98 45.25 -74.28
C SER A 226 49.31 45.23 -73.55
#